data_AF-B7GLC3-F1
#
_entry.id   AF-B7GLC3-F1
#
_cell.length_a   1.000
_cell.length_b   1.000
_cell.length_c   1.000
_cell.angle_alpha   90.00
_cell.angle_beta   90.00
_cell.angle_gamma   90.00
#
_symmetry.space_group_name_H-M   'P 1'
#
loop_
_entity.id
_entity.type
_entity.pdbx_description
1 polymer ?
#
loop_
_entity_poly.entity_id
_entity_poly.type
_entity_poly.pdbx_seq_one_letter_code
_entity_poly.pdbx_strand_id
1 'polypeptide(L)'
;MGRERMRRSLYILLVMIPCLVGSVWIVLWQDEQQQQQWLEETRLFANIHKNDLDRFLAETTTKLETLAFIVSKHMTTLSEKDINDMLQQIEKQDVRFHHISFFSESTSSAMRLAKATKQTIIDSDHTTTIVTPIVDEKTNDTVGFFVAELHMDYIKKRIKIIDQHASFRLYDERGTILFATNELRPSHETVTVHLNNAPWN
;
A
#
# COMPACT_ATOMS: atom_id res chain seq x y z
N MET A 1 -44.15 -34.04 51.64
CA MET A 1 -43.14 -34.22 50.56
C MET A 1 -42.70 -32.94 49.84
N GLY A 2 -43.38 -31.79 49.95
CA GLY A 2 -42.98 -30.55 49.25
C GLY A 2 -41.79 -29.78 49.85
N ARG A 3 -41.61 -29.80 51.18
CA ARG A 3 -40.62 -28.96 51.89
C ARG A 3 -39.16 -29.38 51.66
N GLU A 4 -38.91 -30.67 51.43
CA GLU A 4 -37.56 -31.17 51.11
C GLU A 4 -37.13 -30.93 49.67
N ARG A 5 -38.07 -31.02 48.70
CA ARG A 5 -37.80 -30.66 47.30
C ARG A 5 -37.46 -29.17 47.17
N MET A 6 -38.15 -28.31 47.92
CA MET A 6 -37.89 -26.86 47.92
C MET A 6 -36.50 -26.52 48.51
N ARG A 7 -36.10 -27.21 49.58
CA ARG A 7 -34.73 -27.08 50.13
C ARG A 7 -33.67 -27.57 49.12
N ARG A 8 -33.86 -28.75 48.51
CA ARG A 8 -32.93 -29.27 47.48
C ARG A 8 -32.83 -28.36 46.25
N SER A 9 -33.94 -27.78 45.80
CA SER A 9 -33.96 -26.80 44.71
C SER A 9 -33.17 -25.52 45.05
N LEU A 10 -33.24 -25.06 46.31
CA LEU A 10 -32.48 -23.91 46.77
C LEU A 10 -30.97 -24.18 46.74
N TYR A 11 -30.53 -25.37 47.16
CA TYR A 11 -29.12 -25.76 47.09
C TYR A 11 -28.62 -25.88 45.64
N ILE A 12 -29.43 -26.44 44.74
CA ILE A 12 -29.08 -26.55 43.31
C ILE A 12 -28.97 -25.15 42.70
N LEU A 13 -29.92 -24.25 42.97
CA LEU A 13 -29.92 -22.88 42.45
C LEU A 13 -28.70 -22.08 42.96
N LEU A 14 -28.34 -22.26 44.24
CA LEU A 14 -27.20 -21.59 44.88
C LEU A 14 -25.84 -22.01 44.28
N VAL A 15 -25.74 -23.21 43.72
CA VAL A 15 -24.52 -23.68 43.03
C VAL A 15 -24.56 -23.36 41.53
N MET A 16 -25.73 -23.50 40.90
CA MET A 16 -25.87 -23.30 39.45
C MET A 16 -25.73 -21.84 39.03
N ILE A 17 -26.28 -20.88 39.80
CA ILE A 17 -26.18 -19.45 39.47
C ILE A 17 -24.72 -18.97 39.37
N PRO A 18 -23.85 -19.16 40.39
CA PRO A 18 -22.47 -18.70 40.30
C PRO A 18 -21.67 -19.43 39.22
N CYS A 19 -21.97 -20.70 38.93
CA CYS A 19 -21.36 -21.40 37.79
C CYS A 19 -21.76 -20.77 36.44
N LEU A 20 -23.04 -20.42 36.25
CA LEU A 20 -23.51 -19.77 35.03
C LEU A 20 -22.93 -18.36 34.88
N VAL A 21 -22.90 -17.57 35.96
CA VAL A 21 -22.32 -16.23 35.96
C VAL A 21 -20.82 -16.29 35.67
N GLY A 22 -20.09 -17.21 36.30
CA GLY A 22 -18.66 -17.40 36.02
C GLY A 22 -18.39 -17.83 34.58
N SER A 23 -19.21 -18.73 34.03
CA SER A 23 -19.10 -19.14 32.63
C SER A 23 -19.32 -17.99 31.66
N VAL A 24 -20.35 -17.18 31.86
CA VAL A 24 -20.63 -16.01 31.01
C VAL A 24 -19.51 -14.99 31.13
N TRP A 25 -19.01 -14.73 32.34
CA TRP A 25 -17.91 -13.81 32.58
C TRP A 25 -16.63 -14.22 31.86
N ILE A 26 -16.26 -15.51 31.92
CA ILE A 26 -15.07 -16.03 31.23
C ILE A 26 -15.23 -15.89 29.72
N VAL A 27 -16.41 -16.20 29.16
CA VAL A 27 -16.66 -16.08 27.71
C VAL A 27 -16.53 -14.62 27.25
N LEU A 28 -17.11 -13.68 27.98
CA LEU A 28 -17.01 -12.25 27.63
C LEU A 28 -15.56 -11.74 27.72
N TRP A 29 -14.84 -12.12 28.77
CA TRP A 29 -13.44 -11.73 28.93
C TRP A 29 -12.53 -12.35 27.85
N GLN A 30 -12.79 -13.60 27.47
CA GLN A 30 -12.06 -14.28 26.41
C GLN A 30 -12.33 -13.64 25.04
N ASP A 31 -13.58 -13.26 24.76
CA ASP A 31 -13.96 -12.58 23.51
C ASP A 31 -13.23 -11.23 23.39
N GLU A 32 -13.20 -10.42 24.46
CA GLU A 32 -12.47 -9.14 24.47
C GLU A 32 -10.97 -9.33 24.21
N GLN A 33 -10.33 -10.30 24.87
CA GLN A 33 -8.91 -10.59 24.66
C GLN A 33 -8.62 -11.05 23.22
N GLN A 34 -9.48 -11.90 22.67
CA GLN A 34 -9.34 -12.43 21.33
C GLN A 34 -9.54 -11.35 20.27
N GLN A 35 -10.47 -10.42 20.47
CA GLN A 35 -10.66 -9.27 19.57
C GLN A 35 -9.43 -8.34 19.56
N GLN A 36 -8.86 -8.04 20.73
CA GLN A 36 -7.64 -7.23 20.80
C GLN A 36 -6.46 -7.90 20.07
N GLN A 37 -6.29 -9.21 20.26
CA GLN A 37 -5.24 -9.97 19.56
C GLN A 37 -5.43 -9.92 18.04
N TRP A 38 -6.64 -10.13 17.53
CA TRP A 38 -6.92 -10.03 16.10
C TRP A 38 -6.69 -8.62 15.55
N LEU A 39 -7.01 -7.58 16.32
CA LEU A 39 -6.76 -6.20 15.91
C LEU A 39 -5.25 -5.89 15.85
N GLU A 40 -4.49 -6.33 16.86
CA GLU A 40 -3.03 -6.18 16.89
C GLU A 40 -2.36 -6.94 15.75
N GLU A 41 -2.78 -8.19 15.50
CA GLU A 41 -2.31 -8.98 14.36
C GLU A 41 -2.64 -8.29 13.04
N THR A 42 -3.88 -7.81 12.86
CA THR A 42 -4.30 -7.10 11.65
C THR A 42 -3.49 -5.82 11.45
N ARG A 43 -3.20 -5.07 12.52
CA ARG A 43 -2.32 -3.89 12.47
C ARG A 43 -0.89 -4.25 12.12
N LEU A 44 -0.35 -5.32 12.68
CA LEU A 44 0.98 -5.81 12.35
C LEU A 44 1.08 -6.17 10.88
N PHE A 45 0.12 -6.95 10.36
CA PHE A 45 0.06 -7.32 8.95
C PHE A 45 -0.11 -6.10 8.05
N ALA A 46 -1.01 -5.17 8.38
CA ALA A 46 -1.18 -3.93 7.63
C ALA A 46 0.14 -3.13 7.56
N ASN A 47 0.87 -3.02 8.68
CA ASN A 47 2.16 -2.35 8.73
C ASN A 47 3.27 -3.08 7.93
N ILE A 48 3.28 -4.42 7.92
CA ILE A 48 4.21 -5.20 7.09
C ILE A 48 3.97 -4.90 5.61
N HIS A 49 2.71 -4.93 5.16
CA HIS A 49 2.35 -4.63 3.77
C HIS A 49 2.63 -3.17 3.40
N LYS A 50 2.34 -2.23 4.31
CA LYS A 50 2.70 -0.82 4.16
C LYS A 50 4.22 -0.68 3.92
N ASN A 51 5.04 -1.30 4.77
CA ASN A 51 6.49 -1.19 4.67
C ASN A 51 7.05 -1.83 3.40
N ASP A 52 6.50 -2.97 2.97
CA ASP A 52 6.89 -3.61 1.69
C ASP A 52 6.55 -2.69 0.49
N LEU A 53 5.37 -2.08 0.49
CA LEU A 53 4.95 -1.17 -0.58
C LEU A 53 5.73 0.15 -0.57
N ASP A 54 5.97 0.73 0.60
CA ASP A 54 6.82 1.93 0.73
C ASP A 54 8.24 1.66 0.22
N ARG A 55 8.80 0.50 0.58
CA ARG A 55 10.12 0.07 0.09
C ARG A 55 10.12 -0.12 -1.42
N PHE A 56 9.09 -0.77 -1.95
CA PHE A 56 8.91 -0.96 -3.39
C PHE A 56 8.90 0.37 -4.15
N LEU A 57 8.16 1.35 -3.65
CA LEU A 57 8.08 2.68 -4.26
C LEU A 57 9.42 3.41 -4.18
N ALA A 58 10.08 3.39 -3.02
CA ALA A 58 11.39 4.01 -2.85
C ALA A 58 12.44 3.41 -3.79
N GLU A 59 12.54 2.08 -3.87
CA GLU A 59 13.48 1.40 -4.78
C GLU A 59 13.17 1.69 -6.26
N THR A 60 11.90 1.90 -6.61
CA THR A 60 11.47 2.23 -7.97
C THR A 60 11.83 3.68 -8.31
N THR A 61 11.55 4.61 -7.42
CA THR A 61 11.95 6.03 -7.54
C THR A 61 13.46 6.17 -7.66
N THR A 62 14.26 5.54 -6.78
CA THR A 62 15.72 5.59 -6.85
C THR A 62 16.25 5.04 -8.17
N LYS A 63 15.64 3.97 -8.72
CA LYS A 63 16.01 3.45 -10.04
C LYS A 63 15.75 4.47 -11.14
N LEU A 64 14.57 5.11 -11.15
CA LEU A 64 14.23 6.15 -12.13
C LEU A 64 15.14 7.37 -12.01
N GLU A 65 15.47 7.80 -10.79
CA GLU A 65 16.39 8.91 -10.53
C GLU A 65 17.81 8.59 -11.01
N THR A 66 18.28 7.36 -10.76
CA THR A 66 19.58 6.89 -11.26
C THR A 66 19.61 6.89 -12.79
N LEU A 67 18.53 6.42 -13.43
CA LEU A 67 18.41 6.46 -14.89
C LEU A 67 18.37 7.90 -15.40
N ALA A 68 17.62 8.79 -14.75
CA ALA A 68 17.53 10.20 -15.11
C ALA A 68 18.89 10.88 -15.04
N PHE A 69 19.66 10.57 -14.00
CA PHE A 69 21.03 11.03 -13.82
C PHE A 69 21.98 10.52 -14.92
N ILE A 70 21.90 9.23 -15.27
CA ILE A 70 22.73 8.66 -16.35
C ILE A 70 22.38 9.34 -17.68
N VAL A 71 21.09 9.49 -17.98
CA VAL A 71 20.64 10.13 -19.21
C VAL A 71 21.03 11.61 -19.24
N SER A 72 20.94 12.34 -18.13
CA SER A 72 21.36 13.75 -18.10
C SER A 72 22.86 13.92 -18.41
N LYS A 73 23.71 12.99 -17.96
CA LYS A 73 25.15 13.00 -18.28
C LYS A 73 25.47 12.70 -19.74
N HIS A 74 24.63 11.93 -20.41
CA HIS A 74 24.83 11.49 -21.79
C HIS A 74 23.88 12.16 -22.78
N MET A 75 23.12 13.18 -22.35
CA MET A 75 22.09 13.84 -23.15
C MET A 75 22.62 14.49 -24.44
N THR A 76 23.89 14.92 -24.44
CA THR A 76 24.54 15.50 -25.63
C THR A 76 24.93 14.44 -26.68
N THR A 77 24.92 13.17 -26.29
CA THR A 77 25.31 12.02 -27.13
C THR A 77 24.15 11.08 -27.44
N LEU A 78 23.13 11.03 -26.57
CA LEU A 78 21.94 10.21 -26.73
C LEU A 78 20.88 10.98 -27.51
N SER A 79 20.40 10.39 -28.59
CA SER A 79 19.20 10.89 -29.25
C SER A 79 17.94 10.50 -28.46
N GLU A 80 16.84 11.20 -28.68
CA GLU A 80 15.53 10.83 -28.11
C GLU A 80 15.14 9.39 -28.47
N LYS A 81 15.55 8.92 -29.64
CA LYS A 81 15.35 7.53 -30.06
C LYS A 81 16.12 6.55 -29.16
N ASP A 82 17.38 6.85 -28.84
CA ASP A 82 18.21 5.99 -27.98
C ASP A 82 17.62 5.93 -26.55
N ILE A 83 17.11 7.06 -26.04
CA ILE A 83 16.42 7.11 -24.75
C ILE A 83 15.17 6.22 -24.80
N ASN A 84 14.34 6.35 -25.84
CA ASN A 84 13.13 5.53 -25.97
C ASN A 84 13.45 4.03 -26.11
N ASP A 85 14.48 3.66 -26.87
CA ASP A 85 14.92 2.26 -27.00
C ASP A 85 15.39 1.69 -25.64
N MET A 86 16.11 2.48 -24.85
CA MET A 86 16.51 2.12 -23.47
C MET A 86 15.29 1.95 -22.55
N LEU A 87 14.32 2.87 -22.61
CA LEU A 87 13.10 2.79 -21.81
C LEU A 87 12.27 1.55 -22.16
N GLN A 88 12.14 1.22 -23.44
CA GLN A 88 11.47 -0.02 -23.89
C GLN A 88 12.19 -1.28 -23.40
N GLN A 89 13.53 -1.26 -23.33
CA GLN A 89 14.29 -2.39 -22.79
C GLN A 89 14.02 -2.55 -21.29
N ILE A 90 13.95 -1.45 -20.53
CA ILE A 90 13.64 -1.47 -19.10
C ILE A 90 12.22 -1.99 -18.86
N GLU A 91 11.24 -1.52 -19.64
CA GLU A 91 9.85 -1.97 -19.56
C GLU A 91 9.75 -3.50 -19.76
N LYS A 92 10.51 -4.06 -20.72
CA LYS A 92 10.54 -5.52 -20.97
C LYS A 92 11.21 -6.32 -19.86
N GLN A 93 12.21 -5.75 -19.18
CA GLN A 93 13.00 -6.45 -18.17
C GLN A 93 12.42 -6.32 -16.76
N ASP A 94 11.69 -5.24 -16.50
CA ASP A 94 11.25 -4.88 -15.16
C ASP A 94 9.71 -4.87 -15.06
N VAL A 95 9.19 -5.95 -14.51
CA VAL A 95 7.74 -6.23 -14.33
C VAL A 95 6.97 -5.20 -13.51
N ARG A 96 7.67 -4.25 -12.88
CA ARG A 96 7.09 -3.16 -12.07
C ARG A 96 6.44 -2.10 -12.92
N PHE A 97 6.93 -1.90 -14.14
CA PHE A 97 6.46 -0.85 -15.03
C PHE A 97 5.48 -1.44 -16.04
N HIS A 98 4.35 -0.77 -16.20
CA HIS A 98 3.43 -0.99 -17.31
C HIS A 98 3.96 -0.29 -18.56
N HIS A 99 4.39 0.96 -18.41
CA HIS A 99 4.96 1.77 -19.48
C HIS A 99 5.93 2.82 -18.93
N ILE A 100 6.97 3.15 -19.68
CA ILE A 100 7.86 4.28 -19.35
C ILE A 100 8.08 5.13 -20.61
N SER A 101 7.92 6.44 -20.48
CA SER A 101 8.08 7.40 -21.57
C SER A 101 8.92 8.61 -21.16
N PHE A 102 9.56 9.22 -22.16
CA PHE A 102 10.31 10.46 -22.01
C PHE A 102 9.49 11.64 -22.56
N PHE A 103 9.52 12.76 -21.84
CA PHE A 103 8.93 14.02 -22.28
C PHE A 103 9.94 15.16 -22.13
N SER A 104 10.15 15.95 -23.17
CA SER A 104 11.01 17.13 -23.11
C SER A 104 10.35 18.30 -22.37
N GLU A 105 9.04 18.46 -22.51
CA GLU A 105 8.26 19.56 -21.96
C GLU A 105 7.28 19.10 -20.89
N SER A 106 6.97 19.99 -19.94
CA SER A 106 6.01 19.68 -18.87
C SER A 106 4.57 19.82 -19.38
N THR A 107 3.85 18.71 -19.48
CA THR A 107 2.45 18.67 -19.93
C THR A 107 1.43 18.50 -18.80
N SER A 108 1.83 17.91 -17.67
CA SER A 108 0.96 17.67 -16.51
C SER A 108 1.29 18.54 -15.29
N SER A 109 0.34 18.63 -14.35
CA SER A 109 0.53 19.26 -13.03
C SER A 109 1.70 18.62 -12.27
N ALA A 110 1.79 17.29 -12.27
CA ALA A 110 2.87 16.53 -11.64
C ALA A 110 4.24 16.86 -12.25
N MET A 111 4.36 16.99 -13.58
CA MET A 111 5.61 17.41 -14.23
C MET A 111 6.00 18.84 -13.87
N ARG A 112 5.05 19.76 -13.80
CA ARG A 112 5.31 21.14 -13.38
C ARG A 112 5.82 21.19 -11.94
N LEU A 113 5.23 20.39 -11.06
CA LEU A 113 5.68 20.27 -9.68
C LEU A 113 7.08 19.66 -9.62
N ALA A 114 7.33 18.55 -10.32
CA ALA A 114 8.64 17.91 -10.41
C ALA A 114 9.72 18.86 -10.97
N LYS A 115 9.37 19.71 -11.94
CA LYS A 115 10.27 20.75 -12.46
C LYS A 115 10.62 21.80 -11.41
N ALA A 116 9.62 22.23 -10.62
CA ALA A 116 9.80 23.25 -9.61
C ALA A 116 10.57 22.73 -8.39
N THR A 117 10.30 21.51 -7.95
CA THR A 117 10.94 20.88 -6.78
C THR A 117 12.25 20.19 -7.10
N LYS A 118 12.48 19.85 -8.39
CA LYS A 118 13.60 19.01 -8.85
C LYS A 118 13.60 17.62 -8.20
N GLN A 119 12.43 17.14 -7.78
CA GLN A 119 12.25 15.86 -7.11
C GLN A 119 11.28 14.99 -7.90
N THR A 120 11.41 13.68 -7.73
CA THR A 120 10.43 12.72 -8.24
C THR A 120 9.09 12.90 -7.55
N ILE A 121 8.00 12.91 -8.31
CA ILE A 121 6.62 13.10 -7.83
C ILE A 121 5.78 11.90 -8.25
N ILE A 122 4.96 11.38 -7.35
CA ILE A 122 3.88 10.43 -7.71
C ILE A 122 2.65 11.26 -8.06
N ASP A 123 2.10 11.07 -9.26
CA ASP A 123 0.98 11.87 -9.77
C ASP A 123 -0.31 11.54 -9.00
N SER A 124 -0.90 12.51 -8.31
CA SER A 124 -2.19 12.34 -7.61
C SER A 124 -3.38 12.17 -8.55
N ASP A 125 -3.30 12.67 -9.80
CA ASP A 125 -4.40 12.53 -10.78
C ASP A 125 -4.36 11.17 -11.49
N HIS A 126 -3.15 10.62 -11.67
CA HIS A 126 -2.91 9.28 -12.17
C HIS A 126 -2.02 8.56 -11.17
N THR A 127 -2.63 8.13 -10.07
CA THR A 127 -1.97 7.55 -8.87
C THR A 127 -1.10 6.35 -9.15
N THR A 128 -1.08 5.82 -10.37
CA THR A 128 -0.18 4.77 -10.81
C THR A 128 1.11 5.30 -11.44
N THR A 129 1.28 6.61 -11.57
CA THR A 129 2.36 7.23 -12.35
C THR A 129 3.40 7.91 -11.47
N ILE A 130 4.67 7.61 -11.72
CA ILE A 130 5.83 8.27 -11.13
C ILE A 130 6.46 9.19 -12.18
N VAL A 131 6.66 10.45 -11.83
CA VAL A 131 7.27 11.48 -12.67
C VAL A 131 8.63 11.86 -12.10
N THR A 132 9.71 11.52 -12.80
CA THR A 132 11.08 11.83 -12.39
C THR A 132 11.67 12.90 -13.33
N PRO A 133 12.08 14.08 -12.81
CA PRO A 133 12.69 15.11 -13.63
C PRO A 133 14.13 14.73 -13.99
N ILE A 134 14.51 14.96 -15.25
CA ILE A 134 15.89 14.85 -15.72
C ILE A 134 16.52 16.23 -15.58
N VAL A 135 17.44 16.36 -14.62
CA VAL A 135 18.12 17.63 -14.31
C VAL A 135 19.54 17.57 -14.82
N ASP A 136 19.93 18.58 -15.61
CA ASP A 136 21.32 18.78 -16.02
C ASP A 136 22.10 19.36 -14.84
N GLU A 137 23.15 18.66 -14.39
CA GLU A 137 23.98 19.10 -13.25
C GLU A 137 24.69 20.44 -13.48
N LYS A 138 24.99 20.80 -14.74
CA LYS A 138 25.76 21.99 -15.07
C LYS A 138 24.91 23.25 -15.04
N THR A 139 23.70 23.17 -15.59
CA THR A 139 22.78 24.29 -15.69
C THR A 139 21.77 24.32 -14.54
N ASN A 140 21.60 23.19 -13.83
CA ASN A 140 20.53 22.95 -12.87
C ASN A 140 19.12 23.05 -13.50
N ASP A 141 19.04 22.99 -14.83
CA ASP A 141 17.80 23.05 -15.57
C ASP A 141 17.21 21.66 -15.80
N THR A 142 15.89 21.61 -15.86
CA THR A 142 15.18 20.36 -16.18
C THR A 142 15.10 20.24 -17.69
N VAL A 143 15.77 19.24 -18.24
CA VAL A 143 15.86 18.98 -19.69
C VAL A 143 14.77 18.04 -20.19
N GLY A 144 14.07 17.39 -19.27
CA GLY A 144 12.91 16.55 -19.56
C GLY A 144 12.44 15.77 -18.35
N PHE A 145 11.59 14.77 -18.58
CA PHE A 145 10.94 13.98 -17.54
C PHE A 145 10.85 12.52 -18.00
N PHE A 146 11.05 11.60 -17.06
CA PHE A 146 10.54 10.25 -17.18
C PHE A 146 9.17 10.16 -16.53
N VAL A 147 8.24 9.54 -17.25
CA VAL A 147 6.89 9.23 -16.77
C VAL A 147 6.75 7.72 -16.81
N ALA A 148 6.70 7.13 -15.63
CA ALA A 148 6.65 5.69 -15.45
C ALA A 148 5.29 5.31 -14.84
N GLU A 149 4.49 4.56 -15.59
CA GLU A 149 3.27 3.96 -15.11
C GLU A 149 3.57 2.62 -14.44
N LEU A 150 3.14 2.45 -13.20
CA LEU A 150 3.31 1.25 -12.40
C LEU A 150 2.25 0.21 -12.74
N HIS A 151 2.66 -1.05 -12.78
CA HIS A 151 1.77 -2.16 -13.05
C HIS A 151 1.01 -2.58 -11.77
N MET A 152 -0.22 -2.11 -11.60
CA MET A 152 -1.03 -2.37 -10.39
C MET A 152 -1.27 -3.86 -10.12
N ASP A 153 -1.41 -4.67 -11.16
CA ASP A 153 -1.54 -6.13 -11.02
C ASP A 153 -0.29 -6.77 -10.41
N TYR A 154 0.89 -6.21 -10.66
CA TYR A 154 2.12 -6.67 -10.03
C TYR A 154 2.11 -6.35 -8.52
N ILE A 155 1.72 -5.14 -8.14
CA ILE A 155 1.59 -4.72 -6.72
C ILE A 155 0.57 -5.61 -6.00
N LYS A 156 -0.60 -5.84 -6.62
CA LYS A 156 -1.62 -6.74 -6.11
C LYS A 156 -1.09 -8.15 -5.88
N LYS A 157 -0.34 -8.72 -6.84
CA LYS A 157 0.27 -10.05 -6.70
C LYS A 157 1.28 -10.09 -5.55
N ARG A 158 2.11 -9.06 -5.40
CA ARG A 158 3.09 -8.94 -4.32
C ARG A 158 2.44 -8.97 -2.94
N ILE A 159 1.36 -8.23 -2.74
CA ILE A 159 0.58 -8.25 -1.48
C ILE A 159 0.05 -9.66 -1.20
N LYS A 160 -0.49 -10.35 -2.21
CA LYS A 160 -1.00 -11.72 -2.03
C LYS A 160 0.09 -12.76 -1.73
N ILE A 161 1.36 -12.48 -1.98
CA ILE A 161 2.47 -13.40 -1.63
C ILE A 161 2.70 -13.40 -0.11
N ILE A 162 2.53 -12.25 0.55
CA ILE A 162 2.72 -12.12 2.00
C ILE A 162 1.53 -12.75 2.75
N ASP A 163 0.29 -12.46 2.31
CA ASP A 163 -0.91 -13.11 2.83
C ASP A 163 -1.94 -13.38 1.72
N GLN A 164 -2.18 -14.66 1.44
CA GLN A 164 -3.11 -15.11 0.40
C GLN A 164 -4.58 -14.97 0.79
N HIS A 165 -4.88 -14.94 2.09
CA HIS A 165 -6.23 -15.02 2.63
C HIS A 165 -6.78 -13.67 3.09
N ALA A 166 -5.92 -12.71 3.39
CA ALA A 166 -6.34 -11.36 3.76
C ALA A 166 -6.98 -10.57 2.61
N SER A 167 -7.97 -9.75 2.96
CA SER A 167 -8.64 -8.83 2.06
C SER A 167 -8.02 -7.45 2.19
N PHE A 168 -7.25 -7.03 1.19
CA PHE A 168 -6.66 -5.70 1.11
C PHE A 168 -7.39 -4.87 0.06
N ARG A 169 -7.51 -3.59 0.36
CA ARG A 169 -7.91 -2.56 -0.58
C ARG A 169 -6.92 -1.43 -0.49
N LEU A 170 -6.49 -0.95 -1.64
CA LEU A 170 -5.69 0.26 -1.75
C LEU A 170 -6.57 1.36 -2.31
N TYR A 171 -6.59 2.50 -1.62
CA TYR A 171 -7.33 3.68 -2.02
C TYR A 171 -6.37 4.82 -2.36
N ASP A 172 -6.77 5.67 -3.30
CA ASP A 172 -6.12 6.97 -3.46
C ASP A 172 -6.51 7.96 -2.34
N GLU A 173 -5.93 9.16 -2.40
CA GLU A 173 -6.26 10.29 -1.52
C GLU A 173 -7.73 10.74 -1.58
N ARG A 174 -8.45 10.40 -2.67
CA ARG A 174 -9.86 10.75 -2.91
C ARG A 174 -10.82 9.64 -2.46
N GLY A 175 -10.31 8.50 -2.01
CA GLY A 175 -11.09 7.32 -1.64
C GLY A 175 -11.49 6.43 -2.82
N THR A 176 -10.92 6.64 -4.01
CA THR A 176 -11.09 5.76 -5.17
C THR A 176 -10.27 4.48 -4.96
N ILE A 177 -10.86 3.33 -5.24
CA ILE A 177 -10.17 2.04 -5.13
C ILE A 177 -9.19 1.89 -6.30
N LEU A 178 -7.90 1.75 -6.00
CA LEU A 178 -6.85 1.43 -6.97
C LEU A 178 -6.81 -0.07 -7.27
N PHE A 179 -6.89 -0.91 -6.24
CA PHE A 179 -7.14 -2.34 -6.40
C PHE A 179 -7.72 -2.97 -5.12
N ALA A 180 -8.23 -4.20 -5.27
CA ALA A 180 -8.64 -5.08 -4.18
C ALA A 180 -8.11 -6.51 -4.41
N THR A 181 -7.77 -7.24 -3.34
CA THR A 181 -7.19 -8.60 -3.43
C THR A 181 -8.23 -9.72 -3.42
N ASN A 182 -9.04 -9.79 -2.37
CA ASN A 182 -10.07 -10.80 -2.11
C ASN A 182 -11.41 -10.09 -1.83
N GLU A 183 -12.52 -10.83 -1.81
CA GLU A 183 -13.82 -10.29 -1.41
C GLU A 183 -13.79 -9.80 0.04
N LEU A 184 -14.53 -8.73 0.33
CA LEU A 184 -14.66 -8.27 1.70
C LEU A 184 -15.42 -9.32 2.50
N ARG A 185 -14.75 -9.83 3.52
CA ARG A 185 -15.43 -10.56 4.59
C ARG A 185 -16.05 -9.53 5.54
N PRO A 186 -17.28 -9.77 6.03
CA PRO A 186 -17.83 -8.96 7.11
C PRO A 186 -16.86 -9.01 8.29
N SER A 187 -16.31 -7.86 8.63
CA SER A 187 -15.38 -7.68 9.76
C SER A 187 -16.01 -6.70 10.75
N HIS A 188 -15.79 -6.93 12.03
CA HIS A 188 -16.17 -5.98 13.08
C HIS A 188 -15.34 -4.69 13.02
N GLU A 189 -14.10 -4.76 12.51
CA GLU A 189 -13.19 -3.61 12.45
C GLU A 189 -12.31 -3.66 11.19
N THR A 190 -11.99 -2.49 10.63
CA THR A 190 -11.07 -2.35 9.48
C THR A 190 -9.88 -1.51 9.93
N VAL A 191 -8.66 -1.98 9.64
CA VAL A 191 -7.44 -1.23 9.91
C VAL A 191 -7.02 -0.51 8.63
N THR A 192 -6.84 0.80 8.72
CA THR A 192 -6.35 1.65 7.62
C THR A 192 -4.96 2.16 7.97
N VAL A 193 -4.05 2.13 7.01
CA VAL A 193 -2.66 2.61 7.15
C VAL A 193 -2.29 3.48 5.97
N HIS A 194 -1.76 4.67 6.23
CA HIS A 194 -1.31 5.57 5.17
C HIS A 194 0.11 5.21 4.72
N LEU A 195 0.38 5.20 3.41
CA LEU A 195 1.75 5.06 2.89
C LEU A 195 2.58 6.32 3.13
N ASN A 196 3.90 6.17 3.19
CA ASN A 196 4.80 7.32 3.37
C ASN A 196 5.25 7.90 2.02
N ASN A 197 5.38 7.05 1.01
CA ASN A 197 5.96 7.43 -0.29
C ASN A 197 4.93 7.68 -1.38
N ALA A 198 3.65 7.43 -1.13
CA ALA A 198 2.54 7.69 -2.06
C ALA A 198 1.30 8.18 -1.30
N PRO A 199 0.42 8.97 -1.94
CA PRO A 199 -0.82 9.47 -1.32
C PRO A 199 -1.91 8.38 -1.31
N TRP A 200 -1.61 7.17 -0.82
CA TRP A 200 -2.54 6.04 -0.79
C TRP A 200 -2.82 5.54 0.64
N ASN A 201 -3.98 4.89 0.81
CA ASN A 201 -4.49 4.35 2.09
C ASN A 201 -4.97 2.90 1.99
#